data_AF-A0A386B095-F1
#
_entry.id   AF-A0A386B095-F1
#
_cell.length_a   1.000
_cell.length_b   1.000
_cell.length_c   1.000
_cell.angle_alpha   90.00
_cell.angle_beta   90.00
_cell.angle_gamma   90.00
#
_symmetry.space_group_name_H-M   'P 1'
#
loop_
_entity.id
_entity.type
_entity.pdbx_description
1 polymer ?
#
loop_
_entity_poly.entity_id
_entity_poly.type
_entity_poly.pdbx_seq_one_letter_code
_entity_poly.pdbx_strand_id
1 'polypeptide(L)'
;MTNEKQNSEIEIPFDQIKNPTIINRAKTNPQILPKLIEYTATKLNAPPGIAKALIFGNLHTGGTASKASPNHTFNLTHNNKIFSLDLQTLRSLTEKTIITEGEKFTLRQLARTHEQDILTFASKFNITGNLGKKLLQMDPTLEPEQLIYAADYVEPTNPSIPKQIQNLLMSHKNETTK
;
A
#
# COMPACT_ATOMS: atom_id res chain seq x y z
N MET A 1 19.54 43.62 7.10
CA MET A 1 19.81 42.33 7.78
C MET A 1 18.73 41.36 7.34
N THR A 2 19.11 40.43 6.45
CA THR A 2 18.26 39.42 5.82
C THR A 2 18.11 38.23 6.76
N ASN A 3 16.86 37.83 7.06
CA ASN A 3 16.55 36.60 7.78
C ASN A 3 16.41 35.46 6.75
N GLU A 4 17.45 34.66 6.60
CA GLU A 4 17.38 33.36 5.94
C GLU A 4 16.77 32.35 6.93
N LYS A 5 15.52 31.94 6.69
CA LYS A 5 14.96 30.75 7.31
C LYS A 5 15.48 29.53 6.54
N GLN A 6 16.42 28.81 7.14
CA GLN A 6 16.83 27.49 6.67
C GLN A 6 15.65 26.52 6.77
N ASN A 7 15.26 25.96 5.61
CA ASN A 7 14.45 24.77 5.50
C ASN A 7 15.25 23.59 6.07
N SER A 8 14.93 23.15 7.28
CA SER A 8 15.31 21.81 7.71
C SER A 8 14.28 20.83 7.13
N GLU A 9 14.66 20.11 6.09
CA GLU A 9 13.96 18.91 5.66
C GLU A 9 13.81 18.00 6.89
N ILE A 10 12.58 17.70 7.27
CA ILE A 10 12.29 16.76 8.36
C ILE A 10 12.58 15.37 7.82
N GLU A 11 13.83 14.95 7.97
CA GLU A 11 14.26 13.58 7.75
C GLU A 11 13.65 12.73 8.88
N ILE A 12 12.71 11.86 8.52
CA ILE A 12 12.02 11.00 9.49
C ILE A 12 12.98 9.87 9.88
N PRO A 13 13.31 9.66 11.17
CA PRO A 13 14.28 8.66 11.57
C PRO A 13 13.70 7.25 11.40
N PHE A 14 14.30 6.45 10.52
CA PHE A 14 13.88 5.09 10.16
C PHE A 14 14.46 3.99 11.07
N ASP A 15 15.21 4.35 12.12
CA ASP A 15 16.11 3.44 12.83
C ASP A 15 15.47 2.53 13.90
N GLN A 16 14.14 2.38 13.95
CA GLN A 16 13.48 1.57 15.00
C GLN A 16 12.59 0.42 14.50
N ILE A 17 12.52 0.18 13.19
CA ILE A 17 11.84 -1.01 12.67
C ILE A 17 12.89 -2.10 12.49
N LYS A 18 12.78 -3.20 13.23
CA LYS A 18 13.56 -4.42 12.94
C LYS A 18 13.31 -4.79 11.49
N ASN A 19 14.31 -4.55 10.64
CA ASN A 19 14.24 -4.79 9.20
C ASN A 19 13.79 -6.24 8.96
N PRO A 20 12.58 -6.46 8.44
CA PRO A 20 12.13 -7.81 8.16
C PRO A 20 12.90 -8.35 6.96
N THR A 21 13.32 -9.60 7.06
CA THR A 21 14.01 -10.30 5.98
C THR A 21 13.08 -10.37 4.77
N ILE A 22 13.47 -9.69 3.69
CA ILE A 22 12.65 -9.58 2.48
C ILE A 22 12.57 -10.96 1.80
N ILE A 23 11.40 -11.61 1.84
CA ILE A 23 11.12 -12.80 1.02
C ILE A 23 10.68 -12.32 -0.37
N ASN A 24 11.64 -11.87 -1.18
CA ASN A 24 11.35 -11.21 -2.46
C ASN A 24 11.14 -12.24 -3.58
N ARG A 25 9.90 -12.56 -3.97
CA ARG A 25 9.61 -13.41 -5.15
C ARG A 25 8.82 -12.72 -6.27
N ALA A 26 8.02 -11.69 -5.97
CA ALA A 26 7.41 -10.85 -7.00
C ALA A 26 8.21 -9.54 -7.09
N LYS A 27 8.94 -9.35 -8.18
CA LYS A 27 9.66 -8.11 -8.45
C LYS A 27 9.09 -7.50 -9.72
N THR A 28 8.55 -6.30 -9.60
CA THR A 28 8.35 -5.41 -10.73
C THR A 28 9.66 -4.67 -11.03
N ASN A 29 9.85 -4.20 -12.27
CA ASN A 29 10.91 -3.26 -12.61
C ASN A 29 10.97 -2.08 -11.60
N PRO A 30 12.16 -1.74 -11.05
CA PRO A 30 12.33 -0.65 -10.08
C PRO A 30 11.82 0.72 -10.55
N GLN A 31 11.66 0.94 -11.86
CA GLN A 31 11.14 2.19 -12.43
C GLN A 31 9.62 2.30 -12.40
N ILE A 32 8.90 1.19 -12.20
CA ILE A 32 7.42 1.17 -12.23
C ILE A 32 6.83 2.07 -11.14
N LEU A 33 7.27 1.94 -9.88
CA LEU A 33 6.73 2.75 -8.80
C LEU A 33 7.06 4.25 -8.96
N PRO A 34 8.31 4.67 -9.23
CA PRO A 34 8.63 6.06 -9.54
C PRO A 34 7.74 6.64 -10.66
N LYS A 35 7.53 5.90 -11.74
CA LYS A 35 6.71 6.36 -12.88
C LYS A 35 5.24 6.50 -12.52
N LEU A 36 4.71 5.54 -11.77
CA LEU A 36 3.33 5.59 -11.30
C LEU A 36 3.10 6.76 -10.32
N ILE A 37 4.09 7.05 -9.46
CA ILE A 37 4.09 8.23 -8.58
C ILE A 37 4.08 9.52 -9.42
N GLU A 38 4.94 9.63 -10.44
CA GLU A 38 5.00 10.79 -11.34
C GLU A 38 3.64 11.06 -12.01
N TYR A 39 3.02 10.02 -12.58
CA TYR A 39 1.72 10.15 -13.22
C TYR A 39 0.60 10.50 -12.24
N THR A 40 0.63 9.92 -11.04
CA THR A 40 -0.37 10.20 -10.00
C THR A 40 -0.22 11.63 -9.47
N ALA A 41 1.01 12.07 -9.19
CA ALA A 41 1.33 13.43 -8.76
C ALA A 41 0.87 14.46 -9.79
N THR A 42 1.14 14.21 -11.07
CA THR A 42 0.71 15.08 -12.17
C THR A 42 -0.82 15.13 -12.28
N LYS A 43 -1.48 13.97 -12.25
CA LYS A 43 -2.93 13.86 -12.36
C LYS A 43 -3.67 14.59 -11.24
N LEU A 44 -3.13 14.56 -10.02
CA LEU A 44 -3.76 15.11 -8.83
C LEU A 44 -3.25 16.52 -8.46
N ASN A 45 -2.27 17.05 -9.20
CA ASN A 45 -1.52 18.24 -8.84
C ASN A 45 -1.07 18.19 -7.35
N ALA A 46 -0.35 17.12 -7.02
CA ALA A 46 0.04 16.77 -5.66
C ALA A 46 1.54 16.51 -5.56
N PRO A 47 2.18 16.75 -4.39
CA PRO A 47 3.57 16.37 -4.16
C PRO A 47 3.78 14.85 -4.34
N PRO A 48 4.97 14.40 -4.82
CA PRO A 48 5.27 12.98 -5.01
C PRO A 48 5.03 12.10 -3.76
N GLY A 49 5.34 12.62 -2.57
CA GLY A 49 5.08 11.92 -1.31
C GLY A 49 3.59 11.66 -1.04
N ILE A 50 2.73 12.63 -1.38
CA ILE A 50 1.27 12.48 -1.29
C ILE A 50 0.77 11.46 -2.30
N ALA A 51 1.26 11.54 -3.54
CA ALA A 51 0.92 10.55 -4.56
C ALA A 51 1.32 9.12 -4.16
N LYS A 52 2.53 8.93 -3.61
CA LYS A 52 2.99 7.64 -3.08
C LYS A 52 2.07 7.12 -1.96
N ALA A 53 1.73 7.99 -1.00
CA ALA A 53 0.82 7.64 0.10
C ALA A 53 -0.58 7.24 -0.40
N LEU A 54 -1.12 7.94 -1.40
CA LEU A 54 -2.42 7.61 -2.01
C LEU A 54 -2.40 6.27 -2.75
N ILE A 55 -1.31 5.97 -3.48
CA ILE A 55 -1.11 4.66 -4.12
C ILE A 55 -1.09 3.56 -3.06
N PHE A 56 -0.26 3.71 -2.03
CA PHE A 56 -0.13 2.71 -0.96
C PHE A 56 -1.45 2.51 -0.21
N GLY A 57 -2.14 3.59 0.13
CA GLY A 57 -3.46 3.53 0.78
C GLY A 57 -4.49 2.78 -0.06
N ASN A 58 -4.52 3.01 -1.38
CA ASN A 58 -5.41 2.26 -2.28
C ASN A 58 -5.05 0.77 -2.37
N LEU A 59 -3.77 0.44 -2.57
CA LEU A 59 -3.30 -0.95 -2.61
C LEU A 59 -3.66 -1.69 -1.31
N HIS A 60 -3.60 -0.97 -0.18
CA HIS A 60 -3.85 -1.52 1.14
C HIS A 60 -5.33 -1.70 1.47
N THR A 61 -6.15 -0.68 1.24
CA THR A 61 -7.55 -0.62 1.68
C THR A 61 -8.56 -1.02 0.60
N GLY A 62 -8.26 -0.72 -0.66
CA GLY A 62 -9.11 -1.06 -1.81
C GLY A 62 -8.86 -2.47 -2.34
N GLY A 63 -7.72 -3.05 -1.99
CA GLY A 63 -7.28 -4.35 -2.46
C GLY A 63 -6.67 -4.31 -3.85
N THR A 64 -6.11 -5.45 -4.26
CA THR A 64 -5.31 -5.54 -5.49
C THR A 64 -5.94 -6.39 -6.59
N ALA A 65 -7.10 -7.00 -6.32
CA ALA A 65 -7.84 -7.80 -7.28
C ALA A 65 -8.47 -6.93 -8.39
N SER A 66 -8.50 -7.44 -9.62
CA SER A 66 -9.18 -6.79 -10.76
C SER A 66 -10.69 -6.60 -10.54
N LYS A 67 -11.31 -7.45 -9.73
CA LYS A 67 -12.74 -7.38 -9.34
C LYS A 67 -13.00 -6.48 -8.12
N ALA A 68 -11.96 -5.92 -7.49
CA ALA A 68 -12.17 -4.99 -6.39
C ALA A 68 -12.98 -3.77 -6.84
N SER A 69 -13.77 -3.20 -5.93
CA SER A 69 -14.73 -2.12 -6.24
C SER A 69 -14.03 -0.96 -6.95
N PRO A 70 -14.43 -0.61 -8.19
CA PRO A 70 -13.82 0.52 -8.90
C PRO A 70 -14.04 1.85 -8.17
N ASN A 71 -15.08 1.92 -7.32
CA ASN A 71 -15.48 3.12 -6.60
C ASN A 71 -14.77 3.27 -5.25
N HIS A 72 -13.83 2.38 -4.91
CA HIS A 72 -13.02 2.56 -3.70
C HIS A 72 -12.14 3.81 -3.86
N THR A 73 -12.14 4.68 -2.86
CA THR A 73 -11.32 5.90 -2.84
C THR A 73 -10.56 5.96 -1.53
N PHE A 74 -9.25 6.18 -1.63
CA PHE A 74 -8.43 6.51 -0.48
C PHE A 74 -8.21 8.02 -0.41
N ASN A 75 -8.39 8.59 0.78
CA ASN A 75 -8.26 10.02 1.05
C ASN A 75 -7.11 10.27 2.02
N LEU A 76 -6.32 11.31 1.77
CA LEU A 76 -5.27 11.78 2.66
C LEU A 76 -5.41 13.28 2.88
N THR A 77 -5.43 13.72 4.13
CA THR A 77 -5.43 15.14 4.47
C THR A 77 -4.01 15.60 4.76
N HIS A 78 -3.55 16.65 4.08
CA HIS A 78 -2.24 17.27 4.29
C HIS A 78 -2.35 18.79 4.13
N ASN A 79 -1.84 19.56 5.09
CA ASN A 79 -1.92 21.03 5.12
C ASN A 79 -3.33 21.57 4.85
N ASN A 80 -4.33 21.01 5.54
CA ASN A 80 -5.76 21.34 5.40
C ASN A 80 -6.35 21.12 4.00
N LYS A 81 -5.63 20.42 3.10
CA LYS A 81 -6.12 19.99 1.79
C LYS A 81 -6.36 18.49 1.80
N ILE A 82 -7.51 18.06 1.29
CA ILE A 82 -7.81 16.65 1.06
C ILE A 82 -7.33 16.28 -0.34
N PHE A 83 -6.55 15.22 -0.43
CA PHE A 83 -6.20 14.57 -1.67
C PHE A 83 -6.87 13.22 -1.73
N SER A 84 -7.37 12.85 -2.91
CA SER A 84 -8.14 11.64 -3.12
C SER A 84 -7.61 10.91 -4.35
N LEU A 85 -7.52 9.60 -4.26
CA LEU A 85 -7.26 8.73 -5.40
C LEU A 85 -8.24 7.57 -5.35
N ASP A 86 -9.06 7.43 -6.39
CA ASP A 86 -9.92 6.29 -6.58
C ASP A 86 -9.18 5.14 -7.30
N LEU A 87 -9.65 3.91 -7.06
CA LEU A 87 -9.02 2.69 -7.56
C LEU A 87 -9.11 2.58 -9.09
N GLN A 88 -10.16 3.12 -9.70
CA GLN A 88 -10.29 3.17 -11.16
C GLN A 88 -9.20 4.05 -11.78
N THR A 89 -8.99 5.25 -11.25
CA THR A 89 -7.91 6.14 -11.66
C THR A 89 -6.55 5.47 -11.48
N LEU A 90 -6.30 4.83 -10.33
CA LEU A 90 -5.05 4.08 -10.11
C LEU A 90 -4.82 2.99 -11.16
N ARG A 91 -5.86 2.25 -11.55
CA ARG A 91 -5.78 1.22 -12.60
C ARG A 91 -5.47 1.82 -13.97
N SER A 92 -6.14 2.90 -14.37
CA SER A 92 -5.84 3.57 -15.64
C SER A 92 -4.41 4.13 -15.68
N LEU A 93 -3.91 4.66 -14.56
CA LEU A 93 -2.52 5.10 -14.45
C LEU A 93 -1.54 3.92 -14.50
N THR A 94 -1.90 2.78 -13.93
CA THR A 94 -1.13 1.53 -14.01
C THR A 94 -1.03 1.02 -15.44
N GLU A 95 -2.14 1.02 -16.19
CA GLU A 95 -2.16 0.66 -17.61
C GLU A 95 -1.24 1.59 -18.43
N LYS A 96 -1.29 2.90 -18.14
CA LYS A 96 -0.37 3.87 -18.75
C LYS A 96 1.10 3.55 -18.43
N THR A 97 1.42 3.20 -17.18
CA THR A 97 2.78 2.79 -16.78
C THR A 97 3.22 1.52 -17.49
N ILE A 98 2.36 0.51 -17.62
CA ILE A 98 2.64 -0.73 -18.37
C ILE A 98 3.04 -0.40 -19.83
N ILE A 99 2.28 0.49 -20.48
CA ILE A 99 2.56 0.91 -21.86
C ILE A 99 3.90 1.65 -21.94
N THR A 100 4.20 2.52 -20.97
CA THR A 100 5.41 3.35 -20.98
C THR A 100 6.68 2.53 -20.72
N GLU A 101 6.64 1.64 -19.73
CA GLU A 101 7.80 0.87 -19.27
C GLU A 101 7.96 -0.45 -20.04
N GLY A 102 6.96 -0.87 -20.82
CA GLY A 102 7.00 -2.10 -21.61
C GLY A 102 6.89 -3.40 -20.79
N GLU A 103 6.52 -3.31 -19.51
CA GLU A 103 6.41 -4.46 -18.60
C GLU A 103 4.98 -4.63 -18.09
N LYS A 104 4.41 -5.83 -18.28
CA LYS A 104 3.10 -6.18 -17.72
C LYS A 104 3.23 -6.55 -16.24
N PHE A 105 2.43 -5.90 -15.40
CA PHE A 105 2.31 -6.26 -13.99
C PHE A 105 0.87 -6.06 -13.50
N THR A 106 0.57 -6.64 -12.34
CA THR A 106 -0.69 -6.44 -11.62
C THR A 106 -0.47 -5.58 -10.38
N LEU A 107 -1.53 -4.90 -9.89
CA LEU A 107 -1.46 -4.17 -8.62
C LEU A 107 -1.02 -5.06 -7.45
N ARG A 108 -1.34 -6.37 -7.49
CA ARG A 108 -0.90 -7.34 -6.48
C ARG A 108 0.60 -7.59 -6.54
N GLN A 109 1.17 -7.72 -7.74
CA GLN A 109 2.62 -7.85 -7.92
C GLN A 109 3.33 -6.59 -7.43
N LEU A 110 2.83 -5.41 -7.79
CA LEU A 110 3.36 -4.13 -7.31
C LEU A 110 3.31 -4.04 -5.77
N ALA A 111 2.16 -4.37 -5.18
CA ALA A 111 1.99 -4.34 -3.73
C ALA A 111 2.90 -5.34 -3.00
N ARG A 112 3.16 -6.51 -3.59
CA ARG A 112 4.12 -7.49 -3.03
C ARG A 112 5.56 -7.03 -3.15
N THR A 113 5.95 -6.40 -4.27
CA THR A 113 7.29 -5.83 -4.44
C THR A 113 7.57 -4.76 -3.38
N HIS A 114 6.54 -3.99 -2.99
CA HIS A 114 6.62 -2.92 -2.00
C HIS A 114 5.91 -3.26 -0.68
N GLU A 115 5.76 -4.54 -0.34
CA GLU A 115 4.95 -4.98 0.80
C GLU A 115 5.38 -4.30 2.10
N GLN A 116 6.69 -4.25 2.34
CA GLN A 116 7.24 -3.65 3.56
C GLN A 116 6.99 -2.15 3.63
N ASP A 117 7.13 -1.43 2.51
CA ASP A 117 6.88 0.00 2.45
C ASP A 117 5.41 0.32 2.73
N ILE A 118 4.50 -0.48 2.15
CA ILE A 118 3.06 -0.31 2.34
C ILE A 118 2.66 -0.64 3.77
N LEU A 119 3.17 -1.73 4.36
CA LEU A 119 2.89 -2.09 5.75
C LEU A 119 3.44 -1.05 6.74
N THR A 120 4.63 -0.51 6.47
CA THR A 120 5.21 0.58 7.27
C THR A 120 4.35 1.83 7.21
N PHE A 121 3.89 2.20 6.01
CA PHE A 121 2.93 3.29 5.82
C PHE A 121 1.63 3.02 6.58
N ALA A 122 1.01 1.86 6.39
CA ALA A 122 -0.25 1.49 7.02
C ALA A 122 -0.15 1.50 8.56
N SER A 123 0.94 0.99 9.12
CA SER A 123 1.18 0.99 10.56
C SER A 123 1.28 2.40 11.13
N LYS A 124 1.99 3.31 10.45
CA LYS A 124 2.14 4.71 10.89
C LYS A 124 0.79 5.44 11.04
N PHE A 125 -0.18 5.07 10.21
CA PHE A 125 -1.51 5.68 10.17
C PHE A 125 -2.61 4.79 10.74
N ASN A 126 -2.24 3.65 11.35
CA ASN A 126 -3.17 2.62 11.85
C ASN A 126 -4.27 2.25 10.84
N ILE A 127 -3.88 2.01 9.59
CA ILE A 127 -4.81 1.72 8.49
C ILE A 127 -5.03 0.21 8.42
N THR A 128 -6.29 -0.20 8.56
CA THR A 128 -6.71 -1.59 8.37
C THR A 128 -6.65 -2.01 6.90
N GLY A 129 -6.14 -3.22 6.65
CA GLY A 129 -6.11 -3.79 5.31
C GLY A 129 -7.49 -4.19 4.78
N ASN A 130 -7.59 -4.37 3.47
CA ASN A 130 -8.85 -4.65 2.77
C ASN A 130 -9.55 -5.97 3.18
N LEU A 131 -8.83 -6.90 3.81
CA LEU A 131 -9.40 -8.14 4.36
C LEU A 131 -9.79 -8.01 5.83
N GLY A 132 -9.53 -6.88 6.50
CA GLY A 132 -9.73 -6.72 7.94
C GLY A 132 -11.13 -7.10 8.42
N LYS A 133 -12.18 -6.63 7.73
CA LYS A 133 -13.57 -7.00 8.06
C LYS A 133 -13.81 -8.51 7.96
N LYS A 134 -13.24 -9.16 6.94
CA LYS A 134 -13.38 -10.61 6.75
C LYS A 134 -12.63 -11.39 7.83
N LEU A 135 -11.41 -10.98 8.17
CA LEU A 135 -10.64 -11.65 9.22
C LEU A 135 -11.29 -11.46 10.60
N LEU A 136 -11.86 -10.29 10.90
CA LEU A 136 -12.65 -10.07 12.12
C LEU A 136 -13.90 -10.96 12.21
N GLN A 137 -14.52 -11.30 11.08
CA GLN A 137 -15.64 -12.24 11.05
C GLN A 137 -15.19 -13.68 11.33
N MET A 138 -13.97 -14.04 10.91
CA MET A 138 -13.37 -15.35 11.17
C MET A 138 -12.85 -15.45 12.61
N ASP A 139 -12.30 -14.37 13.16
CA ASP A 139 -11.78 -14.28 14.51
C ASP A 139 -12.05 -12.88 15.10
N PRO A 140 -13.10 -12.73 15.94
CA PRO A 140 -13.45 -11.45 16.56
C PRO A 140 -12.46 -10.95 17.63
N THR A 141 -11.47 -11.76 18.00
CA THR A 141 -10.48 -11.41 19.04
C THR A 141 -9.28 -10.62 18.50
N LEU A 142 -9.27 -10.33 17.19
CA LEU A 142 -8.18 -9.58 16.57
C LEU A 142 -8.15 -8.13 17.06
N GLU A 143 -6.99 -7.72 17.54
CA GLU A 143 -6.70 -6.34 17.92
C GLU A 143 -6.57 -5.45 16.67
N PRO A 144 -6.94 -4.15 16.76
CA PRO A 144 -6.86 -3.22 15.63
C PRO A 144 -5.50 -3.20 14.92
N GLU A 145 -4.41 -3.26 15.67
CA GLU A 145 -3.04 -3.23 15.14
C GLU A 145 -2.69 -4.48 14.34
N GLN A 146 -3.34 -5.61 14.63
CA GLN A 146 -3.15 -6.84 13.85
C GLN A 146 -3.85 -6.74 12.48
N LEU A 147 -4.93 -5.96 12.39
CA LEU A 147 -5.69 -5.78 11.16
C LEU A 147 -4.95 -4.94 10.10
N ILE A 148 -3.87 -4.26 10.48
CA ILE A 148 -2.93 -3.66 9.52
C ILE A 148 -2.37 -4.73 8.57
N TYR A 149 -2.16 -5.96 9.04
CA TYR A 149 -1.62 -7.03 8.19
C TYR A 149 -2.70 -7.76 7.37
N ALA A 150 -3.97 -7.40 7.55
CA ALA A 150 -5.10 -8.04 6.90
C ALA A 150 -5.33 -7.51 5.48
N ALA A 151 -4.36 -7.68 4.58
CA ALA A 151 -4.50 -7.27 3.18
C ALA A 151 -4.21 -8.41 2.19
N ASP A 152 -4.81 -8.34 0.99
CA ASP A 152 -4.83 -9.46 0.05
C ASP A 152 -3.49 -9.75 -0.65
N TYR A 153 -2.62 -8.75 -0.71
CA TYR A 153 -1.28 -8.89 -1.27
C TYR A 153 -0.31 -9.52 -0.28
N VAL A 154 -0.57 -9.38 1.02
CA VAL A 154 0.31 -9.78 2.12
C VAL A 154 0.59 -11.29 2.06
N GLU A 155 1.85 -11.64 2.21
CA GLU A 155 2.29 -13.03 2.20
C GLU A 155 2.25 -13.65 3.61
N PRO A 156 1.45 -14.70 3.87
CA PRO A 156 1.34 -15.30 5.20
C PRO A 156 2.65 -15.84 5.75
N THR A 157 3.63 -16.14 4.88
CA THR A 157 4.95 -16.62 5.31
C THR A 157 5.87 -15.50 5.79
N ASN A 158 5.45 -14.24 5.71
CA ASN A 158 6.24 -13.11 6.22
C ASN A 158 6.33 -13.16 7.75
N PRO A 159 7.53 -13.33 8.32
CA PRO A 159 7.72 -13.53 9.76
C PRO A 159 7.42 -12.27 10.60
N SER A 160 7.29 -11.09 9.98
CA SER A 160 6.94 -9.86 10.70
C SER A 160 5.45 -9.75 11.04
N ILE A 161 4.62 -10.63 10.48
CA ILE A 161 3.17 -10.65 10.69
C ILE A 161 2.84 -11.46 11.95
N PRO A 162 1.88 -11.04 12.80
CA PRO A 162 1.38 -11.84 13.91
C PRO A 162 0.91 -13.22 13.46
N LYS A 163 1.32 -14.28 14.18
CA LYS A 163 1.03 -15.68 13.81
C LYS A 163 -0.47 -15.97 13.64
N GLN A 164 -1.32 -15.31 14.41
CA GLN A 164 -2.77 -15.38 14.28
C GLN A 164 -3.25 -14.89 12.90
N ILE A 165 -2.73 -13.75 12.43
CA ILE A 165 -3.03 -13.23 11.09
C ILE A 165 -2.46 -14.15 10.00
N GLN A 166 -1.25 -14.68 10.17
CA GLN A 166 -0.67 -15.64 9.20
C GLN A 166 -1.60 -16.84 9.01
N ASN A 167 -2.08 -17.43 10.10
CA ASN A 167 -2.99 -18.58 10.07
C ASN A 167 -4.29 -18.24 9.33
N LEU A 168 -4.89 -17.08 9.63
CA LEU A 168 -6.12 -16.64 9.00
C LEU A 168 -5.96 -16.36 7.50
N LEU A 169 -4.85 -15.73 7.10
CA LEU A 169 -4.55 -15.47 5.69
C LEU A 169 -4.29 -16.77 4.92
N MET A 170 -3.62 -17.77 5.52
CA MET A 170 -3.45 -19.10 4.92
C MET A 170 -4.79 -19.80 4.70
N SER A 171 -5.65 -19.83 5.73
CA SER A 171 -6.99 -20.42 5.61
C SER A 171 -7.82 -19.74 4.54
N HIS A 172 -7.82 -18.39 4.52
CA HIS A 172 -8.56 -17.63 3.52
C HIS A 172 -8.09 -17.93 2.09
N LYS A 173 -6.77 -17.98 1.84
CA LYS A 173 -6.21 -18.27 0.52
C LYS A 173 -6.56 -19.68 0.04
N ASN A 174 -6.58 -20.68 0.93
CA ASN A 174 -6.90 -22.06 0.61
C ASN A 174 -8.39 -22.30 0.30
N GLU A 175 -9.30 -21.51 0.88
CA GLU A 175 -10.73 -21.59 0.58
C GLU A 175 -11.08 -21.01 -0.80
N THR A 176 -10.33 -20.01 -1.27
CA THR A 176 -10.57 -19.39 -2.60
C THR A 176 -10.12 -20.22 -3.80
N THR A 177 -9.47 -21.38 -3.57
CA THR A 177 -8.98 -22.29 -4.62
C THR A 177 -9.88 -23.51 -4.86
N LYS A 178 -11.02 -23.60 -4.18
CA LYS A 178 -12.07 -24.61 -4.41
C LYS A 178 -13.23 -23.99 -5.18
#